data_AF-A0A7X8G3C5-F1
#
_entry.id   AF-A0A7X8G3C5-F1
#
_cell.length_a   1.000
_cell.length_b   1.000
_cell.length_c   1.000
_cell.angle_alpha   90.00
_cell.angle_beta   90.00
_cell.angle_gamma   90.00
#
_symmetry.space_group_name_H-M   'P 1'
#
loop_
_entity.id
_entity.type
_entity.pdbx_description
1 polymer ?
#
loop_
_entity_poly.entity_id
_entity_poly.type
_entity_poly.pdbx_seq_one_letter_code
_entity_poly.pdbx_strand_id
1 'polypeptide(L)'
;MSIQEELKGYPSIDKLWLKYYSNELLSNEVLPQKSIYKYLYDNNKDNFESNALNFFVRKMTYEELFSEIDKVSKAFVGMGVKPGDVVAVCCSSYYRILCLIRSLLLCFK
;
A
#
# COMPACT_ATOMS: atom_id res chain seq x y z
N MET A 1 -34.44 9.88 -17.80
CA MET A 1 -33.48 10.77 -18.50
C MET A 1 -32.16 10.66 -17.74
N SER A 2 -31.32 9.69 -18.13
CA SER A 2 -30.02 9.47 -17.48
C SER A 2 -29.06 10.57 -17.92
N ILE A 3 -28.61 11.38 -16.97
CA ILE A 3 -27.56 12.37 -17.19
C ILE A 3 -26.30 11.58 -17.53
N GLN A 4 -25.92 11.53 -18.81
CA GLN A 4 -24.58 11.07 -19.19
C GLN A 4 -23.62 12.17 -18.75
N GLU A 5 -22.93 11.97 -17.64
CA GLU A 5 -21.85 12.86 -17.23
C GLU A 5 -20.78 12.87 -18.32
N GLU A 6 -20.44 14.07 -18.79
CA GLU A 6 -19.46 14.29 -19.84
C GLU A 6 -18.07 13.87 -19.34
N LEU A 7 -17.41 12.93 -20.01
CA LEU A 7 -16.10 12.42 -19.62
C LEU A 7 -15.05 13.53 -19.71
N LYS A 8 -14.32 13.76 -18.63
CA LYS A 8 -13.28 14.80 -18.57
C LYS A 8 -11.94 14.33 -19.14
N GLY A 9 -11.82 13.06 -19.50
CA GLY A 9 -10.63 12.45 -20.11
C GLY A 9 -9.54 12.05 -19.12
N TYR A 10 -9.77 12.26 -17.82
CA TYR A 10 -8.83 11.90 -16.76
C TYR A 10 -9.36 10.69 -16.00
N PRO A 11 -8.64 9.55 -16.02
CA PRO A 11 -9.07 8.35 -15.31
C PRO A 11 -9.38 8.63 -13.83
N SER A 12 -8.52 9.41 -13.14
CA SER A 12 -8.70 9.78 -11.72
C SER A 12 -10.04 10.44 -11.40
N ILE A 13 -10.65 11.12 -12.38
CA ILE A 13 -11.91 11.84 -12.24
C ILE A 13 -13.08 11.00 -12.76
N ASP A 14 -12.94 10.45 -13.96
CA ASP A 14 -14.00 9.71 -14.64
C ASP A 14 -14.23 8.32 -14.02
N LYS A 15 -13.22 7.79 -13.32
CA LYS A 15 -13.24 6.51 -12.59
C LYS A 15 -13.83 5.35 -13.41
N LEU A 16 -13.55 5.32 -14.72
CA LEU A 16 -14.09 4.34 -15.66
C LEU A 16 -13.81 2.88 -15.28
N TRP A 17 -12.80 2.61 -14.44
CA TRP A 17 -12.52 1.27 -13.92
C TRP A 17 -13.59 0.75 -12.97
N LEU A 18 -14.44 1.62 -12.37
CA LEU A 18 -15.50 1.19 -11.46
C LEU A 18 -16.51 0.24 -12.13
N LYS A 19 -16.65 0.30 -13.46
CA LYS A 19 -17.50 -0.62 -14.23
C LYS A 19 -17.11 -2.10 -14.11
N TYR A 20 -15.88 -2.39 -13.66
CA TYR A 20 -15.39 -3.75 -13.46
C TYR A 20 -15.68 -4.30 -12.05
N TYR A 21 -16.28 -3.50 -11.16
CA TYR A 21 -16.61 -3.88 -9.79
C TYR A 21 -18.13 -3.98 -9.61
N SER A 22 -18.59 -4.91 -8.76
CA SER A 22 -20.03 -5.04 -8.48
C SER A 22 -20.51 -3.90 -7.56
N ASN A 23 -21.76 -3.46 -7.75
CA ASN A 23 -22.35 -2.42 -6.92
C ASN A 23 -22.39 -2.81 -5.44
N GLU A 24 -22.56 -4.10 -5.13
CA GLU A 24 -22.52 -4.62 -3.77
C GLU A 24 -21.15 -4.43 -3.12
N LEU A 25 -20.07 -4.71 -3.85
CA LEU A 25 -18.70 -4.51 -3.37
C LEU A 25 -18.43 -3.03 -3.08
N LEU A 26 -18.90 -2.14 -3.96
CA LEU A 26 -18.72 -0.70 -3.81
C LEU A 26 -19.55 -0.09 -2.67
N SER A 27 -20.68 -0.71 -2.31
CA SER A 27 -21.66 -0.13 -1.37
C SER A 27 -21.60 -0.74 0.03
N ASN A 28 -21.20 -2.01 0.15
CA ASN A 28 -21.37 -2.80 1.37
C ASN A 28 -20.06 -3.15 2.10
N GLU A 29 -18.89 -2.86 1.52
CA GLU A 29 -17.62 -3.12 2.20
C GLU A 29 -17.32 -2.06 3.25
N VAL A 30 -17.44 -2.45 4.53
CA VAL A 30 -16.87 -1.68 5.64
C VAL A 30 -15.37 -1.92 5.64
N LEU A 31 -14.63 -1.02 5.00
CA LEU A 31 -13.17 -1.07 5.03
C LEU A 31 -12.65 -0.81 6.45
N PRO A 32 -11.64 -1.57 6.92
CA PRO A 32 -11.04 -1.33 8.21
C PRO A 32 -10.44 0.07 8.27
N GLN A 33 -10.82 0.85 9.30
CA GLN A 33 -10.32 2.20 9.56
C GLN A 33 -8.90 2.16 10.15
N LYS A 34 -7.95 1.63 9.37
CA LYS A 34 -6.56 1.44 9.75
C LYS A 34 -5.66 1.79 8.58
N SER A 35 -4.45 2.28 8.86
CA SER A 35 -3.43 2.35 7.82
C SER A 35 -3.13 0.95 7.29
N ILE A 36 -2.77 0.87 6.01
CA ILE A 36 -2.37 -0.37 5.36
C ILE A 36 -1.25 -1.08 6.17
N TYR A 37 -0.30 -0.32 6.73
CA TYR A 37 0.71 -0.88 7.61
C TYR A 37 0.11 -1.51 8.88
N LYS A 38 -0.75 -0.78 9.61
CA LYS A 38 -1.35 -1.27 10.86
C LYS A 38 -2.19 -2.52 10.62
N TYR A 39 -2.91 -2.56 9.49
CA TYR A 39 -3.61 -3.76 9.06
C TYR A 39 -2.65 -4.94 8.83
N LEU A 40 -1.49 -4.74 8.19
CA LEU A 40 -0.49 -5.82 8.03
C LEU A 40 -0.01 -6.34 9.38
N TYR A 41 0.39 -5.41 10.24
CA TYR A 41 1.01 -5.74 11.51
C TYR A 41 0.03 -6.47 12.41
N ASP A 42 -1.20 -5.98 12.56
CA ASP A 42 -2.20 -6.58 13.43
C ASP A 42 -2.57 -8.01 13.03
N ASN A 43 -2.56 -8.31 11.73
CA ASN A 43 -2.86 -9.65 11.22
C ASN A 43 -1.66 -10.62 11.31
N ASN A 44 -0.44 -10.14 11.54
CA ASN A 44 0.79 -10.96 11.43
C ASN A 44 1.76 -10.84 12.62
N LYS A 45 1.46 -10.01 13.62
CA LYS A 45 2.30 -9.80 14.82
C LYS A 45 2.56 -11.07 15.65
N ASP A 46 1.77 -12.12 15.46
CA ASP A 46 1.92 -13.39 16.18
C ASP A 46 2.60 -14.47 15.30
N ASN A 47 3.02 -14.12 14.08
CA ASN A 47 3.55 -15.03 13.05
C ASN A 47 4.89 -14.56 12.45
N PHE A 48 5.77 -13.94 13.25
CA PHE A 48 6.99 -13.30 12.76
C PHE A 48 7.95 -14.21 11.99
N GLU A 49 8.08 -15.46 12.41
CA GLU A 49 8.97 -16.46 11.78
C GLU A 49 8.39 -17.02 10.46
N SER A 50 7.10 -16.79 10.19
CA SER A 50 6.47 -17.23 8.95
C SER A 50 6.94 -16.40 7.76
N ASN A 51 6.99 -17.03 6.57
CA ASN A 51 7.33 -16.33 5.33
C ASN A 51 6.25 -15.31 4.97
N ALA A 52 6.61 -14.03 4.98
CA ALA A 52 5.77 -12.94 4.50
C ALA A 52 5.81 -12.83 2.97
N LEU A 53 6.99 -13.08 2.38
CA LEU A 53 7.19 -13.02 0.94
C LEU A 53 7.95 -14.22 0.45
N ASN A 54 7.50 -14.73 -0.69
CA ASN A 54 8.19 -15.74 -1.46
C ASN A 54 8.28 -15.25 -2.90
N PHE A 55 9.46 -14.75 -3.29
CA PHE A 55 9.70 -14.16 -4.60
C PHE A 55 10.95 -14.78 -5.24
N PHE A 56 10.74 -15.56 -6.30
CA PHE A 56 11.75 -16.44 -6.90
C PHE A 56 12.43 -17.33 -5.84
N VAL A 57 13.74 -17.13 -5.63
CA VAL A 57 14.56 -17.93 -4.69
C VAL A 57 14.62 -17.26 -3.32
N ARG A 58 14.14 -16.02 -3.18
CA ARG A 58 14.17 -15.31 -1.90
C ARG A 58 12.87 -15.51 -1.15
N LYS A 59 13.02 -16.01 0.08
CA LYS A 59 12.01 -15.96 1.12
C LYS A 59 12.38 -14.85 2.09
N MET A 60 11.37 -14.16 2.60
CA MET A 60 11.51 -13.14 3.62
C MET A 60 10.46 -13.39 4.69
N THR A 61 10.87 -13.45 5.95
CA THR A 61 9.95 -13.63 7.08
C THR A 61 9.20 -12.32 7.39
N TYR A 62 8.13 -12.39 8.18
CA TYR A 62 7.47 -11.18 8.66
C TYR A 62 8.39 -10.33 9.51
N GLU A 63 9.25 -10.94 10.32
CA GLU A 63 10.28 -10.24 11.09
C GLU A 63 11.21 -9.41 10.18
N GLU A 64 11.80 -10.04 9.17
CA GLU A 64 12.69 -9.39 8.22
C GLU A 64 11.97 -8.27 7.45
N LEU A 65 10.73 -8.52 7.04
CA LEU A 65 9.91 -7.53 6.35
C LEU A 65 9.67 -6.29 7.21
N PHE A 66 9.24 -6.46 8.46
CA PHE A 66 8.98 -5.33 9.36
C PHE A 66 10.26 -4.59 9.74
N SER A 67 11.38 -5.30 9.90
CA SER A 67 12.70 -4.70 10.15
C SER A 67 13.16 -3.82 8.98
N GLU A 68 13.05 -4.31 7.74
CA GLU A 68 13.40 -3.50 6.54
C GLU A 68 12.44 -2.32 6.35
N ILE A 69 11.14 -2.51 6.62
CA ILE A 69 10.16 -1.43 6.60
C ILE A 69 10.53 -0.32 7.60
N ASP A 70 10.87 -0.66 8.84
CA ASP A 70 11.28 0.30 9.88
C ASP A 70 12.55 1.06 9.47
N LYS A 71 13.57 0.33 9.02
CA LYS A 71 14.83 0.90 8.53
C LYS A 71 14.63 1.90 7.40
N VAL A 72 13.82 1.57 6.39
CA VAL A 72 13.57 2.46 5.26
C VAL A 72 12.72 3.66 5.69
N SER A 73 11.74 3.48 6.58
CA SER A 73 10.93 4.60 7.08
C SER A 73 11.78 5.63 7.84
N LYS A 74 12.72 5.18 8.69
CA LYS A 74 13.69 6.05 9.37
C LYS A 74 14.57 6.81 8.38
N ALA A 75 14.99 6.17 7.29
CA ALA A 75 15.77 6.84 6.25
C ALA A 75 14.95 7.95 5.55
N PHE A 76 13.69 7.69 5.22
CA PHE A 76 12.80 8.71 4.64
C PHE A 76 12.58 9.89 5.59
N VAL A 77 12.32 9.63 6.87
CA VAL A 77 12.22 10.67 7.90
C VAL A 77 13.53 11.47 7.99
N GLY A 78 14.68 10.80 7.96
CA GLY A 78 16.00 11.44 7.94
C GLY A 78 16.26 12.30 6.69
N MET A 79 15.62 11.98 5.56
CA MET A 79 15.62 12.80 4.34
C MET A 79 14.61 13.96 4.38
N GLY A 80 13.81 14.05 5.44
CA GLY A 80 12.84 15.13 5.65
C GLY A 80 11.45 14.88 5.08
N VAL A 81 11.12 13.64 4.71
CA VAL A 81 9.76 13.25 4.29
C VAL A 81 8.78 13.39 5.46
N LYS A 82 7.63 14.00 5.20
CA LYS A 82 6.58 14.32 6.19
C LYS A 82 5.22 13.75 5.81
N PRO A 83 4.30 13.62 6.77
CA PRO A 83 2.92 13.30 6.47
C PRO A 83 2.29 14.25 5.42
N GLY A 84 1.78 13.72 4.31
CA GLY A 84 1.18 14.46 3.20
C GLY A 84 2.06 14.56 1.96
N ASP A 85 3.37 14.31 2.09
CA ASP A 85 4.30 14.31 0.96
C ASP A 85 4.02 13.18 -0.04
N VAL A 86 4.17 13.49 -1.32
CA VAL A 86 4.11 12.50 -2.40
C VAL A 86 5.53 12.11 -2.78
N VAL A 87 5.89 10.84 -2.55
CA VAL A 87 7.22 10.32 -2.89
C VAL A 87 7.13 9.41 -4.11
N ALA A 88 7.87 9.77 -5.17
CA ALA A 88 7.98 8.95 -6.36
C ALA A 88 8.85 7.70 -6.07
N VAL A 89 8.32 6.52 -6.36
CA VAL A 89 9.04 5.25 -6.22
C VAL A 89 9.52 4.79 -7.59
N CYS A 90 10.84 4.81 -7.81
CA CYS A 90 11.46 4.21 -8.98
C CYS A 90 12.27 2.99 -8.54
N CYS A 91 11.89 1.80 -8.99
CA CYS A 91 12.57 0.59 -8.57
C CYS A 91 12.50 -0.49 -9.66
N SER A 92 13.60 -1.24 -9.80
CA SER A 92 13.75 -2.29 -10.80
C SER A 92 13.32 -3.68 -10.30
N SER A 93 13.06 -3.86 -9.00
CA SER A 93 12.64 -5.16 -8.44
C SER A 93 11.36 -5.07 -7.61
N TYR A 94 10.44 -6.00 -7.86
CA TYR A 94 9.14 -6.08 -7.20
C TYR A 94 9.21 -6.25 -5.67
N TYR A 95 10.23 -6.97 -5.16
CA TYR A 95 10.39 -7.17 -3.71
C TYR A 95 10.80 -5.88 -2.97
N ARG A 96 11.65 -5.06 -3.60
CA ARG A 96 12.05 -3.75 -3.04
C ARG A 96 10.92 -2.75 -3.11
N ILE A 97 10.11 -2.81 -4.17
CA ILE A 97 8.89 -1.99 -4.31
C ILE A 97 7.94 -2.23 -3.14
N LEU A 98 7.70 -3.49 -2.74
CA LEU A 98 6.78 -3.76 -1.63
C LEU A 98 7.29 -3.21 -0.29
N CYS A 99 8.59 -3.35 -0.02
CA CYS A 99 9.22 -2.79 1.18
C CYS A 99 9.20 -1.24 1.16
N LEU A 100 9.44 -0.63 0.00
CA LEU A 100 9.43 0.83 -0.21
C LEU A 100 8.03 1.44 -0.09
N ILE A 101 7.03 0.88 -0.77
CA ILE A 101 5.64 1.38 -0.69
C ILE A 101 5.13 1.32 0.75
N ARG A 102 5.47 0.27 1.48
CA ARG A 102 4.95 0.10 2.85
C ARG A 102 5.70 0.89 3.91
N SER A 103 6.99 1.15 3.73
CA SER A 103 7.78 2.06 4.57
C SER A 103 7.41 3.53 4.35
N LEU A 104 7.04 3.91 3.11
CA LEU A 104 6.44 5.21 2.85
C LEU A 104 5.15 5.37 3.66
N LEU A 105 4.25 4.37 3.63
CA LEU A 105 2.99 4.37 4.40
C LEU A 105 3.17 4.41 5.93
N LEU A 106 4.37 4.17 6.46
CA LEU A 106 4.71 4.36 7.87
C LEU A 106 5.08 5.80 8.23
N CYS A 107 5.65 6.56 7.28
CA CYS A 107 6.03 7.95 7.48
C CYS A 107 4.81 8.89 7.61
N PHE A 108 3.63 8.42 7.18
CA PHE A 108 2.37 9.19 7.13
C PHE A 108 1.46 8.95 8.35
N LYS A 109 2.03 8.63 9.52
CA LYS A 109 1.26 8.59 10.78
C LYS A 109 0.91 9.98 11.28
#